data_AF-A0A517XTP9-F1
#
_entry.id   AF-A0A517XTP9-F1
#
_cell.length_a   1.000
_cell.length_b   1.000
_cell.length_c   1.000
_cell.angle_alpha   90.00
_cell.angle_beta   90.00
_cell.angle_gamma   90.00
#
_symmetry.space_group_name_H-M   'P 1'
#
loop_
_entity.id
_entity.type
_entity.pdbx_description
1 polymer ?
#
loop_
_entity_poly.entity_id
_entity_poly.type
_entity_poly.pdbx_seq_one_letter_code
_entity_poly.pdbx_strand_id
1 'polypeptide(L)'
;MLGLPWWVGLVVVPVVLFVGWKVFAWYVRLLFDQIVHDAVLGAGSALAGATAVVHSVVAVAAPKEPSPYDAVEGDEDYCEEIDGTPWEADEADFYVIDATITPADPTVLWDPTGLGVTPADFSPDDPAECSEHTGAMHSAERFVNGNWKSAREGNLTGPQRLRMLFGVPKGVRAVKFAVVVTYFGRVELPPPLPATPAPVGPRRGTGKKSSLPWNG
;
A
#
# COMPACT_ATOMS: atom_id res chain seq x y z
N MET A 1 -26.24 4.79 -63.10
CA MET A 1 -26.37 4.40 -61.67
C MET A 1 -25.42 3.24 -61.44
N LEU A 2 -24.25 3.47 -60.83
CA LEU A 2 -23.33 2.38 -60.47
C LEU A 2 -23.89 1.71 -59.22
N GLY A 3 -24.61 0.59 -59.41
CA GLY A 3 -25.08 -0.24 -58.31
C GLY A 3 -23.89 -0.94 -57.67
N LEU A 4 -23.58 -0.59 -56.42
CA LEU A 4 -22.59 -1.34 -55.64
C LEU A 4 -23.10 -2.78 -55.48
N PRO A 5 -22.23 -3.80 -55.66
CA PRO A 5 -22.62 -5.18 -55.44
C PRO A 5 -23.11 -5.40 -54.00
N TRP A 6 -24.21 -6.13 -53.83
CA TRP A 6 -24.83 -6.39 -52.52
C TRP A 6 -23.87 -6.99 -51.48
N TRP A 7 -22.88 -7.77 -51.92
CA TRP A 7 -21.86 -8.37 -51.05
C TRP A 7 -20.91 -7.33 -50.45
N VAL A 8 -20.74 -6.15 -51.06
CA VAL A 8 -19.91 -5.08 -50.49
C VAL A 8 -20.51 -4.60 -49.18
N GLY A 9 -21.84 -4.50 -49.08
CA GLY A 9 -22.51 -4.18 -47.82
C GLY A 9 -22.24 -5.20 -46.73
N LEU A 10 -22.20 -6.50 -47.08
CA LEU A 10 -21.91 -7.58 -46.13
C LEU A 10 -20.49 -7.57 -45.58
N VAL A 11 -19.53 -6.95 -46.27
CA VAL A 11 -18.14 -6.84 -45.80
C VAL A 11 -17.89 -5.49 -45.14
N VAL A 12 -18.36 -4.40 -45.75
CA VAL A 12 -18.09 -3.05 -45.26
C VAL A 12 -18.77 -2.80 -43.92
N VAL A 13 -20.03 -3.23 -43.74
CA VAL A 13 -20.75 -3.03 -42.47
C VAL A 13 -20.03 -3.69 -41.29
N PRO A 14 -19.70 -4.99 -41.29
CA PRO A 14 -19.00 -5.59 -40.15
C PRO A 14 -17.59 -5.03 -39.95
N VAL A 15 -16.87 -4.65 -41.01
CA VAL A 15 -15.56 -4.01 -40.87
C VAL A 15 -15.69 -2.64 -40.20
N VAL A 16 -16.66 -1.81 -40.60
CA VAL A 16 -16.92 -0.51 -39.96
C VAL A 16 -17.36 -0.69 -38.51
N LEU A 17 -18.23 -1.66 -38.23
CA LEU A 17 -18.64 -1.98 -36.85
C LEU A 17 -17.47 -2.48 -36.01
N PHE A 18 -16.60 -3.32 -36.56
CA PHE A 18 -15.42 -3.83 -35.86
C PHE A 18 -14.41 -2.71 -35.55
N VAL A 19 -14.09 -1.87 -36.54
CA VAL A 19 -13.21 -0.72 -36.35
C VAL A 19 -13.83 0.27 -35.36
N GLY A 20 -15.12 0.58 -35.50
CA GLY A 20 -15.87 1.43 -34.58
C GLY A 20 -15.85 0.88 -33.15
N TRP A 21 -16.05 -0.42 -32.97
CA TRP A 21 -15.94 -1.09 -31.67
C TRP A 21 -14.53 -1.01 -31.08
N LYS A 22 -13.49 -1.21 -31.89
CA LYS A 22 -12.09 -1.10 -31.43
C LYS A 22 -11.75 0.32 -30.98
N VAL A 23 -12.15 1.34 -31.74
CA VAL A 23 -11.97 2.75 -31.38
C VAL A 23 -12.77 3.09 -30.12
N PHE A 24 -14.02 2.64 -30.03
CA PHE A 24 -14.85 2.83 -28.85
C PHE A 24 -14.25 2.16 -27.60
N ALA A 25 -13.84 0.90 -27.70
CA ALA A 25 -13.20 0.18 -26.60
C ALA A 25 -11.88 0.82 -26.15
N TRP A 26 -11.08 1.32 -27.10
CA TRP A 26 -9.87 2.09 -26.80
C TRP A 26 -10.20 3.40 -26.06
N TYR A 27 -11.21 4.15 -26.53
CA TYR A 27 -11.65 5.38 -25.88
C TYR A 27 -12.21 5.15 -24.47
N VAL A 28 -13.02 4.10 -24.28
CA VAL A 28 -13.54 3.71 -22.96
C VAL A 28 -12.41 3.35 -22.00
N ARG A 29 -11.35 2.66 -22.47
CA ARG A 29 -10.17 2.38 -21.65
C ARG A 29 -9.50 3.66 -21.19
N LEU A 30 -9.25 4.62 -22.10
CA LEU A 30 -8.66 5.90 -21.73
C LEU A 30 -9.50 6.66 -20.70
N LEU A 31 -10.83 6.69 -20.86
CA LEU A 31 -11.71 7.31 -19.89
C LEU A 31 -11.68 6.59 -18.53
N PHE A 32 -11.66 5.27 -18.54
CA PHE A 32 -11.59 4.48 -17.32
C PHE A 32 -10.27 4.74 -16.58
N ASP A 33 -9.15 4.72 -17.30
CA ASP A 33 -7.82 5.01 -16.73
C ASP A 33 -7.80 6.42 -16.12
N GLN A 34 -8.40 7.41 -16.80
CA GLN A 34 -8.51 8.77 -16.28
C GLN A 34 -9.41 8.86 -15.03
N ILE A 35 -10.55 8.17 -15.01
CA ILE A 35 -11.45 8.14 -13.85
C ILE A 35 -10.76 7.49 -12.65
N VAL A 36 -10.04 6.39 -12.86
CA VAL A 36 -9.27 5.72 -11.80
C VAL A 36 -8.16 6.64 -11.30
N HIS A 37 -7.41 7.28 -12.19
CA HIS A 37 -6.38 8.26 -11.84
C HIS A 37 -6.95 9.40 -10.99
N ASP A 38 -8.04 10.04 -11.46
CA ASP A 38 -8.69 11.15 -10.74
C ASP A 38 -9.27 10.71 -9.39
N ALA A 39 -9.80 9.47 -9.29
CA ALA A 39 -10.29 8.91 -8.04
C ALA A 39 -9.16 8.64 -7.04
N VAL A 40 -8.03 8.10 -7.50
CA VAL A 40 -6.82 7.87 -6.68
C VAL A 40 -6.25 9.20 -6.19
N LEU A 41 -6.14 10.19 -7.08
CA LEU A 41 -5.72 11.54 -6.71
C LEU A 41 -6.71 12.17 -5.71
N GLY A 42 -8.01 11.99 -5.94
CA GLY A 42 -9.07 12.48 -5.05
C GLY A 42 -8.99 11.87 -3.66
N ALA A 43 -8.86 10.55 -3.55
CA ALA A 43 -8.71 9.84 -2.28
C ALA A 43 -7.43 10.26 -1.54
N GLY A 44 -6.32 10.41 -2.26
CA GLY A 44 -5.05 10.90 -1.69
C GLY A 44 -5.08 12.36 -1.26
N SER A 45 -5.92 13.20 -1.89
CA SER A 45 -5.92 14.65 -1.68
C SER A 45 -6.42 15.08 -0.29
N ALA A 46 -7.05 14.18 0.48
CA ALA A 46 -7.63 14.52 1.78
C ALA A 46 -6.59 15.13 2.75
N LEU A 47 -5.32 14.70 2.66
CA LEU A 47 -4.22 15.23 3.47
C LEU A 47 -3.27 16.14 2.69
N ALA A 48 -3.69 16.69 1.55
CA ALA A 48 -2.88 17.63 0.80
C ALA A 48 -2.56 18.86 1.65
N GLY A 49 -1.27 19.14 1.85
CA GLY A 49 -0.80 20.23 2.71
C GLY A 49 -0.94 19.96 4.21
N ALA A 50 -1.25 18.73 4.63
CA ALA A 50 -1.23 18.35 6.04
C ALA A 50 0.17 18.53 6.66
N THR A 51 0.19 18.75 7.97
CA THR A 51 1.43 18.83 8.76
C THR A 51 1.46 17.74 9.81
N ALA A 52 2.66 17.30 10.18
CA ALA A 52 2.86 16.32 11.23
C ALA A 52 3.82 16.87 12.28
N VAL A 53 3.44 16.75 13.55
CA VAL A 53 4.30 17.03 14.71
C VAL A 53 4.67 15.69 15.32
N VAL A 54 5.94 15.29 15.16
CA VAL A 54 6.46 14.03 15.70
C VAL A 54 6.81 14.23 17.17
N HIS A 55 6.23 13.40 18.04
CA HIS A 55 6.48 13.40 19.48
C HIS A 55 7.57 12.40 19.88
N SER A 56 7.60 11.23 19.25
CA SER A 56 8.64 10.22 19.47
C SER A 56 8.74 9.23 18.31
N VAL A 57 9.93 8.66 18.13
CA VAL A 57 10.21 7.58 17.19
C VAL A 57 11.06 6.54 17.91
N VAL A 58 10.61 5.29 17.93
CA VAL A 58 11.27 4.21 18.67
C VAL A 58 11.39 2.99 17.76
N ALA A 59 12.60 2.48 17.59
CA ALA A 59 12.82 1.19 16.92
C ALA A 59 12.33 0.05 17.83
N VAL A 60 11.57 -0.88 17.25
CA VAL A 60 10.99 -2.02 17.98
C VAL A 60 11.26 -3.33 17.25
N ALA A 61 11.04 -4.45 17.92
CA ALA A 61 11.11 -5.76 17.28
C ALA A 61 9.92 -5.95 16.35
N ALA A 62 10.08 -6.79 15.33
CA ALA A 62 8.99 -7.17 14.45
C ALA A 62 7.80 -7.72 15.27
N PRO A 63 6.56 -7.32 14.94
CA PRO A 63 5.37 -7.88 15.58
C PRO A 63 5.30 -9.38 15.29
N LYS A 64 4.96 -10.17 16.31
CA LYS A 64 4.78 -11.62 16.16
C LYS A 64 3.39 -12.00 15.67
N GLU A 65 2.45 -11.08 15.81
CA GLU A 65 1.05 -11.26 15.46
C GLU A 65 0.80 -10.60 14.09
N PRO A 66 -0.15 -11.15 13.29
CA PRO A 66 -0.62 -10.51 12.07
C PRO A 66 -1.12 -9.09 12.33
N SER A 67 -1.25 -8.30 11.28
CA SER A 67 -1.79 -6.95 11.45
C SER A 67 -3.29 -7.04 11.77
N PRO A 68 -3.81 -6.22 12.71
CA PRO A 68 -5.24 -6.15 12.99
C PRO A 68 -6.07 -5.58 11.82
N TYR A 69 -5.40 -5.10 10.76
CA TYR A 69 -6.01 -4.58 9.53
C TYR A 69 -5.91 -5.57 8.36
N ASP A 70 -5.32 -6.74 8.57
CA ASP A 70 -5.29 -7.77 7.54
C ASP A 70 -6.73 -8.25 7.27
N ALA A 71 -7.06 -8.46 6.00
CA ALA A 71 -8.34 -9.02 5.62
C ALA A 71 -8.48 -10.45 6.18
N VAL A 72 -9.71 -10.92 6.42
CA VAL A 72 -9.94 -12.29 6.88
C VAL A 72 -10.29 -13.21 5.71
N GLU A 73 -9.96 -14.49 5.85
CA GLU A 73 -10.32 -15.50 4.85
C GLU A 73 -11.85 -15.50 4.63
N GLY A 74 -12.25 -15.15 3.40
CA GLY A 74 -13.65 -14.99 3.00
C GLY A 74 -14.06 -13.56 2.62
N ASP A 75 -13.21 -12.57 2.89
CA ASP A 75 -13.38 -11.21 2.37
C ASP A 75 -12.93 -11.14 0.90
N GLU A 76 -13.59 -10.28 0.10
CA GLU A 76 -13.27 -10.12 -1.33
C GLU A 76 -11.83 -9.60 -1.56
N ASP A 77 -11.28 -8.90 -0.57
CA ASP A 77 -9.95 -8.29 -0.61
C ASP A 77 -8.87 -9.17 0.05
N TYR A 78 -9.20 -10.38 0.52
CA TYR A 78 -8.23 -11.28 1.14
C TYR A 78 -7.20 -11.81 0.15
N CYS A 79 -5.92 -11.59 0.47
CA CYS A 79 -4.78 -12.08 -0.26
C CYS A 79 -3.98 -13.07 0.60
N GLU A 80 -4.06 -14.37 0.31
CA GLU A 80 -3.38 -15.44 1.09
C GLU A 80 -1.85 -15.24 1.22
N GLU A 81 -1.22 -14.54 0.26
CA GLU A 81 0.22 -14.26 0.28
C GLU A 81 0.62 -13.15 1.25
N ILE A 82 -0.31 -12.25 1.60
CA ILE A 82 -0.05 -11.03 2.38
C ILE A 82 -0.80 -11.10 3.71
N ASP A 83 -2.10 -11.37 3.67
CA ASP A 83 -3.01 -11.28 4.80
C ASP A 83 -2.91 -12.48 5.75
N GLY A 84 -2.80 -12.19 7.05
CA GLY A 84 -2.77 -13.21 8.10
C GLY A 84 -1.40 -13.83 8.33
N THR A 85 -0.39 -13.46 7.55
CA THR A 85 1.00 -13.87 7.78
C THR A 85 1.69 -12.89 8.74
N PRO A 86 2.43 -13.38 9.76
CA PRO A 86 3.27 -12.50 10.57
C PRO A 86 4.32 -11.82 9.68
N TRP A 87 4.55 -10.53 9.91
CA TRP A 87 5.50 -9.79 9.10
C TRP A 87 6.92 -10.29 9.33
N GLU A 88 7.63 -10.59 8.23
CA GLU A 88 8.99 -11.12 8.31
C GLU A 88 10.00 -10.01 8.66
N ALA A 89 10.75 -10.22 9.75
CA ALA A 89 11.81 -9.30 10.19
C ALA A 89 13.00 -9.22 9.21
N ASP A 90 13.06 -10.13 8.24
CA ASP A 90 14.17 -10.23 7.30
C ASP A 90 14.10 -9.16 6.19
N GLU A 91 12.95 -8.52 6.01
CA GLU A 91 12.73 -7.55 4.92
C GLU A 91 12.53 -6.10 5.41
N ALA A 92 12.11 -5.91 6.67
CA ALA A 92 11.79 -4.60 7.22
C ALA A 92 12.37 -4.36 8.63
N ASP A 93 12.66 -3.10 8.91
CA ASP A 93 12.93 -2.58 10.26
C ASP A 93 11.64 -1.95 10.81
N PHE A 94 11.31 -2.19 12.08
CA PHE A 94 10.04 -1.76 12.66
C PHE A 94 10.20 -0.54 13.58
N TYR A 95 9.29 0.42 13.43
CA TYR A 95 9.32 1.66 14.20
C TYR A 95 7.92 2.02 14.71
N VAL A 96 7.86 2.39 15.99
CA VAL A 96 6.70 3.07 16.58
C VAL A 96 6.90 4.57 16.45
N ILE A 97 5.98 5.24 15.75
CA ILE A 97 5.97 6.68 15.53
C ILE A 97 4.75 7.28 16.25
N ASP A 98 4.98 8.11 17.28
CA ASP A 98 3.94 8.94 17.91
C ASP A 98 3.96 10.32 17.25
N ALA A 99 2.89 10.68 16.55
CA ALA A 99 2.77 11.94 15.84
C ALA A 99 1.35 12.51 15.91
N THR A 100 1.25 13.84 15.93
CA THR A 100 -0.02 14.54 15.67
C THR A 100 -0.05 14.97 14.21
N ILE A 101 -1.01 14.44 13.47
CA ILE A 101 -1.27 14.82 12.07
C ILE A 101 -2.41 15.82 12.07
N THR A 102 -2.19 16.95 11.40
CA THR A 102 -3.15 18.04 11.27
C THR A 102 -3.44 18.26 9.79
N PRO A 103 -4.65 17.92 9.30
CA PRO A 103 -5.02 18.23 7.92
C PRO A 103 -5.06 19.74 7.70
N ALA A 104 -4.82 20.18 6.46
CA ALA A 104 -4.91 21.60 6.10
C ALA A 104 -6.34 22.14 6.26
N ASP A 105 -7.34 21.34 5.86
CA ASP A 105 -8.75 21.57 6.13
C ASP A 105 -9.22 20.65 7.27
N PRO A 106 -9.60 21.17 8.45
CA PRO A 106 -10.04 20.34 9.57
C PRO A 106 -11.39 19.64 9.32
N THR A 107 -12.14 20.00 8.28
CA THR A 107 -13.44 19.39 7.94
C THR A 107 -13.30 18.19 7.01
N VAL A 108 -12.13 18.00 6.40
CA VAL A 108 -11.88 16.88 5.49
C VAL A 108 -11.95 15.56 6.25
N LEU A 109 -12.59 14.58 5.62
CA LEU A 109 -12.65 13.22 6.10
C LEU A 109 -11.39 12.49 5.64
N TRP A 110 -10.71 11.83 6.58
CA TRP A 110 -9.54 11.00 6.30
C TRP A 110 -9.48 9.82 7.27
N ASP A 111 -8.89 8.71 6.83
CA ASP A 111 -8.72 7.52 7.65
C ASP A 111 -7.30 7.41 8.22
N PRO A 112 -7.11 7.46 9.55
CA PRO A 112 -5.81 7.21 10.16
C PRO A 112 -5.21 5.84 9.90
N THR A 113 -6.02 4.82 9.61
CA THR A 113 -5.51 3.46 9.30
C THR A 113 -5.02 3.34 7.86
N GLY A 114 -5.35 4.30 6.99
CA GLY A 114 -4.87 4.37 5.61
C GLY A 114 -3.50 5.05 5.43
N LEU A 115 -2.78 5.33 6.52
CA LEU A 115 -1.45 5.95 6.47
C LEU A 115 -0.37 4.91 6.16
N GLY A 116 0.51 5.26 5.24
CA GLY A 116 1.79 4.58 5.00
C GLY A 116 2.96 5.51 5.29
N VAL A 117 4.17 5.00 5.06
CA VAL A 117 5.40 5.79 5.07
C VAL A 117 6.22 5.50 3.83
N THR A 118 6.92 6.50 3.31
CA THR A 118 7.80 6.35 2.15
C THR A 118 9.14 7.01 2.43
N PRO A 119 10.26 6.66 1.76
CA PRO A 119 11.54 7.33 1.98
C PRO A 119 11.41 8.86 1.83
N ALA A 120 12.06 9.60 2.73
CA ALA A 120 11.91 11.05 2.78
C ALA A 120 12.46 11.77 1.54
N ASP A 121 13.37 11.13 0.81
CA ASP A 121 13.99 11.59 -0.43
C ASP A 121 13.24 11.14 -1.69
N PHE A 122 12.23 10.27 -1.56
CA PHE A 122 11.38 9.91 -2.69
C PHE A 122 10.69 11.15 -3.26
N SER A 123 10.82 11.35 -4.56
CA SER A 123 10.11 12.39 -5.32
C SER A 123 9.53 11.69 -6.55
N PRO A 124 8.20 11.56 -6.64
CA PRO A 124 7.60 10.89 -7.79
C PRO A 124 7.78 11.73 -9.06
N ASP A 125 7.98 11.07 -10.20
CA ASP A 125 7.99 11.72 -11.51
C ASP A 125 6.55 11.94 -12.02
N ASP A 126 5.63 11.02 -11.66
CA ASP A 126 4.19 11.12 -11.89
C ASP A 126 3.44 11.28 -10.55
N PRO A 127 2.53 12.25 -10.38
CA PRO A 127 1.73 12.38 -9.16
C PRO A 127 1.02 11.10 -8.71
N ALA A 128 0.68 10.17 -9.61
CA ALA A 128 0.09 8.87 -9.28
C ALA A 128 1.09 7.77 -8.90
N GLU A 129 2.39 8.06 -8.98
CA GLU A 129 3.45 7.11 -8.66
C GLU A 129 3.59 6.94 -7.14
N CYS A 130 3.54 5.68 -6.71
CA CYS A 130 3.87 5.25 -5.36
C CYS A 130 5.29 4.69 -5.34
N SER A 131 6.04 4.94 -4.26
CA SER A 131 7.38 4.36 -4.10
C SER A 131 7.32 2.84 -3.96
N GLU A 132 8.19 2.12 -4.66
CA GLU A 132 8.43 0.68 -4.44
C GLU A 132 8.95 0.38 -3.03
N HIS A 133 9.48 1.39 -2.33
CA HIS A 133 9.98 1.29 -0.96
C HIS A 133 9.01 1.88 0.06
N THR A 134 7.71 1.87 -0.25
CA THR A 134 6.68 2.27 0.71
C THR A 134 6.64 1.26 1.86
N GLY A 135 6.87 1.75 3.07
CA GLY A 135 6.60 1.01 4.29
C GLY A 135 5.12 1.02 4.61
N ALA A 136 4.62 -0.13 5.06
CA ALA A 136 3.22 -0.30 5.40
C ALA A 136 3.02 -0.24 6.92
N MET A 137 1.81 0.14 7.33
CA MET A 137 1.43 0.22 8.73
C MET A 137 0.95 -1.14 9.20
N HIS A 138 1.47 -1.61 10.34
CA HIS A 138 0.97 -2.80 11.01
C HIS A 138 -0.22 -2.46 11.90
N SER A 139 -0.08 -1.45 12.76
CA SER A 139 -1.14 -1.09 13.71
C SER A 139 -1.09 0.38 14.09
N ALA A 140 -2.22 0.93 14.50
CA ALA A 140 -2.31 2.29 15.01
C ALA A 140 -3.17 2.38 16.28
N GLU A 141 -2.78 3.29 17.17
CA GLU A 141 -3.56 3.74 18.33
C GLU A 141 -3.84 5.24 18.22
N ARG A 142 -5.03 5.66 18.63
CA ARG A 142 -5.43 7.07 18.74
C ARG A 142 -5.41 7.50 20.20
N PHE A 143 -4.95 8.72 20.44
CA PHE A 143 -5.04 9.34 21.76
C PHE A 143 -6.41 10.00 21.95
N VAL A 144 -7.28 9.37 22.75
CA VAL A 144 -8.65 9.83 23.00
C VAL A 144 -8.88 9.95 24.51
N ASN A 145 -9.25 11.15 24.96
CA ASN A 145 -9.54 11.44 26.37
C ASN A 145 -8.45 10.97 27.33
N GLY A 146 -7.19 11.29 27.00
CA GLY A 146 -6.04 10.97 27.84
C GLY A 146 -5.51 9.54 27.73
N ASN A 147 -6.12 8.69 26.88
CA ASN A 147 -5.78 7.28 26.78
C ASN A 147 -5.53 6.87 25.33
N TRP A 148 -4.65 5.90 25.14
CA TRP A 148 -4.46 5.25 23.84
C TRP A 148 -5.54 4.20 23.63
N LYS A 149 -6.14 4.20 22.45
CA LYS A 149 -7.13 3.22 22.00
C LYS A 149 -6.78 2.77 20.60
N SER A 150 -6.91 1.49 20.28
CA SER A 150 -6.72 0.98 18.92
C SER A 150 -7.54 1.80 17.92
N ALA A 151 -6.88 2.25 16.85
CA ALA A 151 -7.53 2.90 15.73
C ALA A 151 -8.32 1.84 14.96
N ARG A 152 -9.58 2.13 14.69
CA ARG A 152 -10.42 1.36 13.78
C ARG A 152 -10.48 2.09 12.46
N GLU A 153 -10.59 1.34 11.37
CA GLU A 153 -10.87 1.89 10.05
C GLU A 153 -12.10 2.79 10.12
N GLY A 154 -12.02 3.89 9.38
CA GLY A 154 -13.10 4.86 9.29
C GLY A 154 -12.62 6.29 9.18
N ASN A 155 -13.44 7.06 8.48
CA ASN A 155 -13.20 8.47 8.24
C ASN A 155 -13.40 9.32 9.50
N LEU A 156 -12.43 10.19 9.75
CA LEU A 156 -12.41 11.14 10.86
C LEU A 156 -12.05 12.53 10.34
N THR A 157 -12.34 13.55 11.14
CA THR A 157 -12.01 14.95 10.84
C THR A 157 -11.00 15.52 11.81
N GLY A 158 -10.36 16.61 11.40
CA GLY A 158 -9.46 17.40 12.25
C GLY A 158 -8.16 16.71 12.66
N PRO A 159 -7.42 17.32 13.60
CA PRO A 159 -6.15 16.80 14.08
C PRO A 159 -6.30 15.47 14.83
N GLN A 160 -5.44 14.51 14.53
CA GLN A 160 -5.39 13.22 15.23
C GLN A 160 -3.99 12.98 15.77
N ARG A 161 -3.87 12.65 17.06
CA ARG A 161 -2.63 12.13 17.63
C ARG A 161 -2.64 10.62 17.59
N LEU A 162 -1.66 10.07 16.89
CA LEU A 162 -1.55 8.66 16.55
C LEU A 162 -0.24 8.09 17.08
N ARG A 163 -0.27 6.85 17.54
CA ARG A 163 0.90 6.01 17.73
C ARG A 163 0.80 4.87 16.73
N MET A 164 1.70 4.86 15.76
CA MET A 164 1.64 3.97 14.60
C MET A 164 2.86 3.06 14.59
N LEU A 165 2.68 1.77 14.36
CA LEU A 165 3.74 0.82 14.12
C LEU A 165 3.87 0.61 12.61
N PHE A 166 5.03 0.97 12.05
CA PHE A 166 5.34 0.77 10.64
C PHE A 166 6.44 -0.28 10.46
N GLY A 167 6.30 -1.11 9.42
CA GLY A 167 7.42 -1.84 8.84
C GLY A 167 8.04 -0.99 7.73
N VAL A 168 9.30 -0.62 7.88
CA VAL A 168 10.03 0.25 6.94
C VAL A 168 11.11 -0.58 6.24
N PRO A 169 11.27 -0.48 4.91
CA PRO A 169 12.34 -1.19 4.21
C PRO A 169 13.73 -0.93 4.80
N LYS A 170 14.56 -1.97 4.84
CA LYS A 170 15.92 -1.88 5.40
C LYS A 170 16.76 -0.79 4.73
N GLY A 171 17.58 -0.13 5.55
CA GLY A 171 18.50 0.92 5.07
C GLY A 171 17.86 2.31 4.94
N VAL A 172 16.53 2.43 5.01
CA VAL A 172 15.86 3.74 5.05
C VAL A 172 16.10 4.41 6.41
N ARG A 173 16.54 5.67 6.39
CA ARG A 173 16.92 6.44 7.59
C ARG A 173 16.01 7.61 7.90
N ALA A 174 15.22 8.03 6.92
CA ALA A 174 14.21 9.06 7.07
C ALA A 174 13.03 8.72 6.19
N VAL A 175 11.83 8.95 6.70
CA VAL A 175 10.58 8.72 5.98
C VAL A 175 9.73 10.00 5.96
N LYS A 176 8.69 9.99 5.15
CA LYS A 176 7.58 10.93 5.20
C LYS A 176 6.28 10.13 5.20
N PHE A 177 5.23 10.67 5.82
CA PHE A 177 3.91 10.06 5.76
C PHE A 177 3.38 10.07 4.34
N ALA A 178 2.68 9.00 3.97
CA ALA A 178 2.06 8.82 2.68
C ALA A 178 0.58 8.45 2.88
N VAL A 179 -0.32 9.10 2.14
CA VAL A 179 -1.70 8.63 1.94
C VAL A 179 -1.94 8.62 0.45
N VAL A 180 -1.92 7.42 -0.12
CA VAL A 180 -1.95 7.20 -1.57
C VAL A 180 -0.83 8.02 -2.22
N VAL A 181 -1.16 9.10 -2.93
CA VAL A 181 -0.23 9.97 -3.67
C VAL A 181 0.25 11.20 -2.89
N THR A 182 -0.26 11.42 -1.68
CA THR A 182 0.04 12.63 -0.90
C THR A 182 1.11 12.34 0.14
N TYR A 183 2.15 13.17 0.13
CA TYR A 183 3.31 13.00 1.00
C TYR A 183 3.55 14.22 1.90
N PHE A 184 3.79 14.01 3.20
CA PHE A 184 4.01 15.10 4.14
C PHE A 184 4.76 14.64 5.40
N GLY A 185 5.24 15.59 6.22
CA GLY A 185 5.76 15.32 7.55
C GLY A 185 7.00 14.41 7.58
N ARG A 186 8.19 14.97 7.33
CA ARG A 186 9.46 14.25 7.41
C ARG A 186 9.72 13.75 8.84
N VAL A 187 10.13 12.49 8.95
CA VAL A 187 10.46 11.80 10.21
C VAL A 187 11.85 11.18 10.06
N GLU A 188 12.76 11.54 10.96
CA GLU A 188 14.08 10.90 11.07
C GLU A 188 13.95 9.62 11.90
N LEU A 189 14.52 8.52 11.41
CA LEU A 189 14.44 7.22 12.07
C LEU A 189 15.71 6.96 12.91
N PRO A 190 15.58 6.46 14.16
CA PRO A 190 16.72 6.03 14.95
C PRO A 190 17.40 4.79 14.31
N PRO A 191 18.60 4.39 14.75
CA PRO A 191 19.19 3.11 14.34
C PRO A 191 18.19 1.96 14.55
N PRO A 192 18.06 1.01 13.59
CA PRO A 192 17.17 -0.13 13.78
C PRO A 192 17.65 -1.00 14.93
N LEU A 193 16.76 -1.82 15.48
CA LEU A 193 17.20 -2.85 16.42
C LEU A 193 18.10 -3.85 15.69
N PRO A 194 19.11 -4.43 16.39
CA PRO A 194 19.90 -5.51 15.82
C PRO A 194 18.97 -6.63 15.39
N ALA A 195 19.14 -7.13 14.16
CA ALA A 195 18.45 -8.33 13.71
C ALA A 195 18.70 -9.43 14.75
N THR A 196 17.64 -9.94 15.36
CA THR A 196 17.78 -11.13 16.19
C THR A 196 18.20 -12.23 15.23
N PRO A 197 19.40 -12.83 15.37
CA PRO A 197 19.85 -13.83 14.43
C PRO A 197 18.78 -14.91 14.37
N ALA A 198 18.29 -15.21 13.15
CA ALA A 198 17.31 -16.25 12.95
C ALA A 198 17.80 -17.49 13.72
N PRO A 199 16.94 -18.13 14.54
CA PRO A 199 17.33 -19.36 15.21
C PRO A 199 17.87 -20.28 14.12
N VAL A 200 19.12 -20.72 14.27
CA VAL A 200 19.76 -21.63 13.32
C VAL A 200 18.95 -22.92 13.36
N GLY A 201 17.89 -22.97 12.56
CA GLY A 201 17.09 -24.15 12.37
C GLY A 201 18.04 -25.26 11.91
N PRO A 202 17.80 -26.52 12.29
CA PRO A 202 18.64 -27.62 11.85
C PRO A 202 18.71 -27.55 10.33
N ARG A 203 19.91 -27.21 9.82
CA ARG A 203 20.23 -27.15 8.39
C ARG A 203 19.57 -28.36 7.77
N ARG A 204 18.52 -28.13 6.96
CA ARG A 204 17.74 -29.20 6.34
C ARG A 204 18.76 -30.10 5.67
N GLY A 205 19.05 -31.23 6.33
CA GLY A 205 20.14 -32.10 5.94
C GLY A 205 19.90 -32.40 4.49
N THR A 206 20.87 -32.10 3.64
CA THR A 206 20.84 -32.46 2.22
C THR A 206 20.58 -33.95 2.17
N GLY A 207 19.31 -34.32 2.05
CA GLY A 207 18.82 -35.68 1.97
C GLY A 207 19.44 -36.22 0.70
N LYS A 208 20.55 -36.92 0.88
CA LYS A 208 21.21 -37.71 -0.15
C LYS A 208 20.10 -38.61 -0.70
N LYS A 209 19.57 -38.29 -1.89
CA LYS A 209 18.59 -39.12 -2.59
C LYS A 209 19.21 -40.51 -2.69
N SER A 210 18.79 -41.45 -1.83
CA SER A 210 19.16 -42.84 -1.99
C SER A 210 18.39 -43.34 -3.21
N SER A 211 19.10 -43.48 -4.32
CA SER A 211 18.64 -44.25 -5.47
C SER A 211 18.41 -45.68 -5.00
N LEU A 212 17.15 -46.05 -4.76
CA LEU A 212 16.77 -47.45 -4.65
C LEU A 212 16.77 -48.05 -6.07
N PRO A 213 17.43 -49.19 -6.30
CA PRO A 213 17.36 -49.87 -7.58
C PRO A 213 15.96 -50.45 -7.80
N TRP A 214 15.41 -50.23 -8.98
CA TRP A 214 14.26 -50.96 -9.50
C TRP A 214 14.65 -52.43 -9.68
N ASN A 215 13.98 -53.34 -8.97
CA ASN A 215 13.98 -54.76 -9.30
C ASN A 215 12.69 -55.07 -10.08
N GLY A 216 12.86 -55.68 -11.25
CA GLY A 216 11.78 -56.20 -12.09
C GLY A 216 11.26 -57.57 -11.65
#